data_AF-A0A3C0FVX3-F1
#
_entry.id   AF-A0A3C0FVX3-F1
#
_cell.length_a   1.000
_cell.length_b   1.000
_cell.length_c   1.000
_cell.angle_alpha   90.00
_cell.angle_beta   90.00
_cell.angle_gamma   90.00
#
_symmetry.space_group_name_H-M   'P 1'
#
loop_
_entity.id
_entity.type
_entity.pdbx_description
1 polymer ?
#
loop_
_entity_poly.entity_id
_entity_poly.type
_entity_poly.pdbx_seq_one_letter_code
_entity_poly.pdbx_strand_id
1 'polypeptide(L)' 'WQSWHEMEPLDLTITCGDEAPQNMKLRQITITNGRYFGGGLRPSETKSPEDGYLHMFAIRDSVDTLSGLDVAAELLF' A
#
# COMPACT_ATOMS: atom_id res chain seq x y z
N TRP A 1 -22.87 -2.56 -13.90
CA TRP A 1 -21.47 -2.88 -14.22
C TRP A 1 -20.73 -2.91 -12.89
N GLN A 2 -20.57 -4.10 -12.29
CA GLN A 2 -19.74 -4.23 -11.09
C GLN A 2 -18.34 -4.59 -11.59
N SER A 3 -17.47 -3.59 -11.69
CA SER A 3 -16.06 -3.75 -12.04
C SER A 3 -15.23 -4.10 -10.81
N TRP A 4 -15.67 -5.08 -10.03
CA TRP A 4 -14.94 -5.57 -8.86
C TRP A 4 -14.56 -7.00 -9.14
N HIS A 5 -13.38 -7.18 -9.75
CA HIS A 5 -12.74 -8.49 -9.80
C HIS A 5 -12.02 -8.69 -8.47
N GLU A 6 -12.24 -9.84 -7.82
CA GLU A 6 -11.50 -10.17 -6.61
C GLU A 6 -10.00 -10.21 -6.93
N MET A 7 -9.20 -9.41 -6.20
CA MET A 7 -7.75 -9.36 -6.38
C MET A 7 -7.12 -10.50 -5.59
N GLU A 8 -6.71 -11.58 -6.26
CA GLU A 8 -6.00 -12.69 -5.62
C GLU A 8 -4.71 -12.18 -4.94
N PRO A 9 -4.42 -12.56 -3.68
CA PRO A 9 -3.17 -12.18 -3.03
C PRO A 9 -1.95 -12.80 -3.72
N LEU A 10 -0.86 -12.03 -3.76
CA LEU A 10 0.43 -12.42 -4.29
C LEU A 10 1.44 -12.61 -3.16
N ASP A 11 2.26 -13.64 -3.25
CA ASP A 11 3.44 -13.80 -2.41
C ASP A 11 4.59 -12.96 -2.99
N LEU A 12 5.05 -11.97 -2.24
CA LEU A 12 6.06 -11.00 -2.66
C LEU A 12 7.24 -11.02 -1.69
N THR A 13 8.45 -10.87 -2.24
CA THR A 13 9.66 -10.53 -1.46
C THR A 13 10.03 -9.09 -1.74
N ILE A 14 10.07 -8.26 -0.70
CA ILE A 14 10.31 -6.81 -0.80
C ILE A 14 11.59 -6.46 -0.02
N THR A 15 12.48 -5.69 -0.65
CA THR A 15 13.68 -5.13 -0.04
C THR A 15 13.64 -3.61 -0.19
N CYS A 16 13.84 -2.86 0.89
CA CYS A 16 13.84 -1.39 0.88
C CYS A 16 15.17 -0.84 1.41
N GLY A 17 15.91 -0.12 0.57
CA GLY A 17 17.23 0.40 0.95
C GLY A 17 18.17 -0.73 1.40
N ASP A 18 18.76 -0.57 2.58
CA ASP A 18 19.69 -1.53 3.19
C ASP A 18 18.99 -2.53 4.14
N GLU A 19 17.66 -2.51 4.21
CA GLU A 19 16.89 -3.44 5.05
C GLU A 19 16.91 -4.88 4.50
N ALA A 20 16.75 -5.85 5.40
CA ALA A 20 16.68 -7.26 5.01
C ALA A 20 15.41 -7.53 4.17
N PRO A 21 15.46 -8.47 3.19
CA PRO A 21 14.28 -8.84 2.41
C PRO A 21 13.14 -9.36 3.29
N GLN A 22 11.92 -8.86 3.06
CA GLN A 22 10.72 -9.26 3.77
C GLN A 22 9.79 -10.03 2.84
N ASN A 23 9.37 -11.22 3.27
CA ASN A 23 8.36 -12.00 2.56
C ASN A 23 6.97 -11.60 3.06
N MET A 24 6.11 -11.17 2.14
CA MET A 24 4.79 -10.64 2.44
C MET A 24 3.75 -11.18 1.46
N LYS A 25 2.57 -11.49 1.96
CA LYS A 25 1.42 -11.88 1.13
C LYS A 25 0.45 -10.71 1.02
N LEU A 26 0.39 -10.10 -0.17
CA LEU A 26 -0.28 -8.82 -0.38
C LEU A 26 -1.24 -8.89 -1.56
N ARG A 27 -2.39 -8.23 -1.46
CA ARG A 27 -3.33 -8.04 -2.58
C ARG A 27 -2.93 -6.87 -3.46
N GLN A 28 -2.33 -5.85 -2.86
CA GLN A 28 -1.86 -4.67 -3.56
C GLN A 28 -0.63 -4.10 -2.87
N ILE A 29 0.29 -3.60 -3.68
CA ILE A 29 1.38 -2.73 -3.25
C ILE A 29 1.35 -1.46 -4.09
N THR A 30 1.61 -0.33 -3.48
CA THR A 30 1.63 0.97 -4.14
C THR A 30 2.84 1.75 -3.67
N ILE A 31 3.70 2.13 -4.62
CA ILE A 31 4.87 2.97 -4.38
C ILE A 31 4.56 4.33 -5.00
N THR A 32 4.75 5.40 -4.25
CA THR A 32 4.36 6.75 -4.68
C THR A 32 5.33 7.82 -4.19
N ASN A 33 5.32 8.94 -4.90
CA ASN A 33 5.80 10.22 -4.35
C ASN A 33 4.63 11.17 -4.04
N GLY A 34 3.40 10.84 -4.46
CA GLY A 34 2.24 11.71 -4.32
C GLY A 34 1.59 11.61 -2.95
N ARG A 35 1.08 12.75 -2.47
CA ARG A 35 0.38 12.85 -1.17
C ARG A 35 -1.08 12.37 -1.21
N TYR A 36 -1.68 12.36 -2.41
CA TYR A 36 -3.10 12.05 -2.59
C TYR A 36 -3.29 11.01 -3.69
N PHE A 37 -4.22 10.09 -3.46
CA PHE A 37 -4.61 9.05 -4.40
C PHE A 37 -6.12 9.06 -4.64
N GLY A 38 -6.54 8.71 -5.86
CA GLY A 38 -7.95 8.49 -6.18
C GLY A 38 -8.89 9.68 -5.92
N GLY A 39 -8.36 10.91 -5.90
CA GLY A 39 -9.16 12.12 -5.69
C GLY A 39 -9.38 12.56 -4.24
N GLY A 40 -8.70 11.94 -3.26
CA GLY A 40 -8.77 12.43 -1.86
C GLY A 40 -8.17 11.53 -0.79
N LEU A 41 -7.82 10.28 -1.11
CA LEU A 41 -7.19 9.37 -0.16
C LEU A 41 -5.79 9.87 0.17
N ARG A 42 -5.53 10.16 1.44
CA ARG A 42 -4.22 10.53 1.97
C ARG A 42 -3.74 9.46 2.95
N PRO A 43 -2.87 8.53 2.51
CA PRO A 43 -2.48 7.39 3.34
C PRO A 43 -1.63 7.74 4.57
N SER A 44 -0.99 8.93 4.58
CA SER A 44 -0.27 9.44 5.74
C SER A 44 -0.35 10.95 5.86
N GLU A 45 -0.54 11.42 7.09
CA GLU A 45 -0.50 12.85 7.42
C GLU A 45 0.94 13.39 7.46
N THR A 46 1.94 12.56 7.73
CA THR A 46 3.31 13.02 8.01
C THR A 46 4.26 12.92 6.81
N LYS A 47 3.92 12.11 5.79
CA LYS A 47 4.77 11.92 4.60
C LYS A 47 4.56 13.05 3.58
N SER A 48 5.65 13.48 2.95
CA SER A 48 5.68 14.61 2.00
C SER A 48 6.36 14.20 0.70
N PRO A 49 5.91 14.68 -0.48
CA PRO A 49 6.64 14.50 -1.73
C PRO A 49 8.05 15.12 -1.75
N GLU A 50 8.34 16.00 -0.78
CA GLU A 50 9.59 16.76 -0.68
C GLU A 50 10.56 16.15 0.34
N ASP A 51 10.21 15.06 1.03
CA ASP A 51 11.05 14.46 2.07
C ASP A 51 12.23 13.63 1.52
N GLY A 52 12.34 13.49 0.19
CA GLY A 52 13.42 12.78 -0.47
C GLY A 52 13.22 11.26 -0.53
N TYR A 53 12.05 10.74 -0.13
CA TYR A 53 11.75 9.32 -0.14
C TYR A 53 10.56 8.98 -1.05
N LEU A 54 10.54 7.73 -1.53
CA LEU A 54 9.32 7.12 -2.05
C LEU A 54 8.58 6.44 -0.90
N HIS A 55 7.27 6.55 -0.91
CA HIS A 55 6.40 6.00 0.13
C HIS A 55 5.71 4.74 -0.39
N MET A 56 5.66 3.71 0.45
CA MET A 56 5.07 2.42 0.11
C MET A 56 3.87 2.12 1.00
N PHE A 57 2.75 1.77 0.37
CA PHE A 57 1.51 1.34 1.01
C PHE A 57 1.09 -0.01 0.48
N ALA A 58 0.64 -0.90 1.36
CA ALA A 58 0.25 -2.25 0.99
C ALA A 58 -1.13 -2.61 1.56
N ILE A 59 -1.87 -3.44 0.83
CA ILE A 59 -3.09 -4.09 1.30
C ILE A 59 -2.77 -5.56 1.53
N ARG A 60 -2.83 -6.00 2.80
CA ARG A 60 -2.59 -7.40 3.18
C ARG A 60 -3.73 -8.31 2.72
N ASP A 61 -3.46 -9.59 2.63
CA ASP A 61 -4.44 -10.61 2.26
C ASP A 61 -5.60 -10.73 3.26
N SER A 62 -5.34 -10.44 4.53
CA SER A 62 -6.27 -10.51 5.66
C SER A 62 -7.24 -9.34 5.78
N VAL A 63 -7.08 -8.28 4.98
CA VAL A 63 -7.96 -7.10 5.03
C VAL A 63 -9.15 -7.32 4.10
N ASP A 64 -10.35 -7.26 4.67
CA ASP A 64 -11.59 -7.29 3.88
C ASP A 64 -11.72 -5.97 3.11
N THR A 65 -11.62 -6.04 1.79
CA THR A 65 -11.71 -4.87 0.91
C THR A 65 -13.14 -4.34 0.76
N LEU A 66 -14.14 -5.02 1.34
CA LEU A 66 -15.57 -4.68 1.27
C LEU A 66 -16.05 -3.78 2.42
N SER A 67 -15.35 -3.75 3.56
CA SER A 67 -15.66 -2.83 4.66
C SER A 67 -14.85 -1.54 4.47
N GLY A 68 -15.50 -0.55 3.87
CA GLY A 68 -14.87 0.68 3.42
C GLY A 68 -13.90 1.32 4.42
N LEU A 69 -12.79 1.82 3.87
CA LEU A 69 -11.94 2.86 4.44
C LEU A 69 -11.10 2.54 5.69
N ASP A 70 -10.98 1.28 6.10
CA ASP A 70 -9.83 0.84 6.91
C ASP A 70 -8.88 0.03 6.04
N VAL A 71 -8.27 0.71 5.07
CA VAL A 71 -7.06 0.18 4.46
C VAL A 71 -6.05 0.15 5.59
N ALA A 72 -5.77 -1.04 6.13
CA ALA A 72 -4.57 -1.31 6.90
C ALA A 72 -3.37 -1.17 5.95
N ALA A 73 -3.18 0.06 5.45
CA ALA A 73 -2.01 0.54 4.77
C ALA A 73 -0.96 0.61 5.85
N GLU A 74 -0.37 -0.55 6.16
CA GLU A 74 0.81 -0.56 6.97
C GLU A 74 1.88 0.15 6.17
N LEU A 75 2.32 1.29 6.70
CA LEU A 75 3.40 2.05 6.12
C LEU A 75 4.65 1.20 6.31
N LEU A 76 5.15 0.65 5.22
CA LEU A 76 6.20 -0.35 5.36
C LEU A 76 7.52 0.31 5.74
N PHE A 77 7.78 1.58 5.39
CA PHE A 77 8.95 2.39 5.78
C PHE A 77 8.65 3.90 5.57
#